data_AF-A0A6I9VMP3-F1
#
_entry.id   AF-A0A6I9VMP3-F1
#
_cell.length_a   1.000
_cell.length_b   1.000
_cell.length_c   1.000
_cell.angle_alpha   90.00
_cell.angle_beta   90.00
_cell.angle_gamma   90.00
#
_symmetry.space_group_name_H-M   'P 1'
#
loop_
_entity.id
_entity.type
_entity.pdbx_description
1 polymer ?
#
loop_
_entity_poly.entity_id
_entity_poly.type
_entity_poly.pdbx_seq_one_letter_code
_entity_poly.pdbx_strand_id
1 'polypeptide(L)'
;MAYMLFTQHRFHKLLRKAETHELLQGIEIFQTDMPIKTTLKKEINAIMEINWKQARGQLLFTLGTCVCIMSNYFFYAFFKNLYNLLQGTPNYVYILPFTGYPMFLHKGMASPYYAMDMFFGACSLLVAGMSAISFQGCFLVLCKHSCGLVQVLCLLLKRSTSTLVPKPQRVEYLRYCIVQHQRTLEFISEVNELFRHICLSQFLHSLAIYGFVLFEMNFGLESNKITFIRMLMYLCAATTGDCMHYVNGQFLANELEKVPLACYNCEWYHETDAFKKTLRMIIMRSNKKFCFQISWFTVMSLATLMGIFKASGSYFVLLRDIDET
;
A
#
# COMPACT_ATOMS: atom_id res chain seq x y z
N MET A 1 -0.92 1.21 17.53
CA MET A 1 0.51 1.52 17.76
C MET A 1 1.23 0.48 18.63
N ALA A 2 0.68 0.05 19.78
CA ALA A 2 1.31 -0.94 20.67
C ALA A 2 1.66 -2.29 20.00
N TYR A 3 0.80 -2.82 19.12
CA TYR A 3 1.06 -4.08 18.41
C TYR A 3 2.36 -4.06 17.58
N MET A 4 2.68 -2.93 16.94
CA MET A 4 3.89 -2.80 16.11
C MET A 4 5.17 -2.79 16.95
N LEU A 5 5.13 -2.28 18.19
CA LEU A 5 6.28 -2.30 19.11
C LEU A 5 6.73 -3.73 19.43
N PHE A 6 5.79 -4.67 19.52
CA PHE A 6 6.09 -6.08 19.81
C PHE A 6 6.38 -6.93 18.55
N THR A 7 6.14 -6.39 17.35
CA THR A 7 6.32 -7.12 16.08
C THR A 7 7.43 -6.58 15.19
N GLN A 8 8.23 -5.63 15.69
CA GLN A 8 9.35 -5.01 14.95
C GLN A 8 10.33 -6.02 14.36
N HIS A 9 10.70 -7.06 15.12
CA HIS A 9 11.61 -8.10 14.63
C HIS A 9 11.05 -8.87 13.42
N ARG A 10 9.75 -9.21 13.46
CA ARG A 10 9.08 -9.90 12.35
C ARG A 10 9.01 -9.02 11.11
N PHE A 11 8.69 -7.74 11.30
CA PHE A 11 8.67 -6.75 10.22
C PHE A 11 10.04 -6.58 9.56
N HIS A 12 11.09 -6.38 10.35
CA HIS A 12 12.46 -6.24 9.83
C HIS A 12 12.90 -7.50 9.07
N LYS A 13 12.58 -8.70 9.59
CA LYS A 13 12.87 -9.96 8.90
C LYS A 13 12.17 -10.07 7.55
N LEU A 14 10.91 -9.65 7.44
CA LEU A 14 10.16 -9.66 6.18
C LEU A 14 10.71 -8.67 5.16
N LEU A 15 11.03 -7.45 5.59
CA LEU A 15 11.68 -6.46 4.72
C LEU A 15 13.03 -6.96 4.22
N ARG A 16 13.85 -7.53 5.11
CA ARG A 16 15.15 -8.08 4.73
C ARG A 16 15.01 -9.22 3.72
N LYS A 17 14.07 -10.16 3.93
CA LYS A 17 13.76 -11.23 2.97
C LYS A 17 13.40 -10.67 1.58
N ALA A 18 12.61 -9.60 1.54
CA ALA A 18 12.21 -8.96 0.29
C ALA A 18 13.38 -8.23 -0.38
N GLU A 19 14.22 -7.53 0.39
CA GLU A 19 15.39 -6.80 -0.08
C GLU A 19 16.46 -7.73 -0.66
N THR A 20 16.83 -8.78 0.09
CA THR A 20 17.87 -9.74 -0.32
C THR A 20 17.39 -10.71 -1.39
N HIS A 21 16.09 -10.70 -1.73
CA HIS A 21 15.49 -11.68 -2.64
C HIS A 21 15.75 -13.12 -2.18
N GLU A 22 15.79 -13.36 -0.86
CA GLU A 22 16.16 -14.64 -0.25
C GLU A 22 15.34 -15.82 -0.81
N LEU A 23 14.04 -15.60 -0.97
CA LEU A 23 13.10 -16.58 -1.53
C LEU A 23 13.36 -16.93 -3.00
N LEU A 24 13.99 -16.03 -3.77
CA LEU A 24 14.37 -16.27 -5.16
C LEU A 24 15.74 -16.91 -5.26
N GLN A 25 16.67 -16.55 -4.38
CA GLN A 25 17.98 -17.20 -4.28
C GLN A 25 17.85 -18.67 -3.84
N GLY A 26 16.89 -18.96 -2.97
CA GLY A 26 16.58 -20.30 -2.48
C GLY A 26 15.78 -21.20 -3.44
N ILE A 27 15.53 -20.78 -4.68
CA ILE A 27 14.84 -21.62 -5.67
C ILE A 27 15.72 -22.84 -5.99
N GLU A 28 15.21 -24.03 -5.66
CA GLU A 28 15.93 -25.31 -5.80
C GLU A 28 16.31 -25.61 -7.27
N ILE A 29 15.54 -25.12 -8.24
CA ILE A 29 15.85 -25.23 -9.68
C ILE A 29 17.23 -24.62 -9.98
N PHE A 30 17.64 -23.56 -9.30
CA PHE A 30 18.94 -22.93 -9.52
C PHE A 30 20.12 -23.71 -8.94
N GLN A 31 19.86 -24.69 -8.07
CA GLN A 31 20.90 -25.59 -7.53
C GLN A 31 21.16 -26.79 -8.44
N THR A 32 20.29 -27.01 -9.45
CA THR A 32 20.44 -28.09 -10.43
C THR A 32 21.24 -27.67 -11.67
N ASP A 33 21.73 -28.65 -12.42
CA ASP A 33 22.45 -28.48 -13.70
C ASP A 33 21.52 -28.38 -14.92
N MET A 34 20.24 -28.06 -14.71
CA MET A 34 19.28 -27.95 -15.81
C MET A 34 19.63 -26.77 -16.74
N PRO A 35 19.62 -26.96 -18.08
CA PRO A 35 20.02 -25.92 -19.02
C PRO A 35 19.03 -24.73 -19.07
N ILE A 36 17.81 -24.90 -18.55
CA ILE A 36 16.81 -23.83 -18.43
C ILE A 36 17.18 -22.73 -17.41
N LYS A 37 18.13 -23.00 -16.51
CA LYS A 37 18.52 -22.13 -15.39
C LYS A 37 18.92 -20.73 -15.82
N THR A 38 19.71 -20.57 -16.89
CA THR A 38 20.19 -19.27 -17.37
C THR A 38 19.04 -18.42 -17.92
N THR A 39 18.18 -19.03 -18.73
CA THR A 39 16.97 -18.37 -19.27
C THR A 39 16.03 -17.96 -18.15
N LEU A 40 15.78 -18.84 -17.18
CA LEU A 40 14.92 -18.54 -16.03
C LEU A 40 15.46 -17.38 -15.19
N LYS A 41 16.77 -17.37 -14.88
CA LYS A 41 17.36 -16.25 -14.13
C LYS A 41 17.15 -14.91 -14.84
N LYS A 42 17.33 -14.88 -16.16
CA LYS A 42 17.13 -13.66 -16.96
C LYS A 42 15.67 -13.20 -16.93
N GLU A 43 14.72 -14.10 -17.16
CA GLU A 43 13.29 -13.78 -17.14
C GLU A 43 12.81 -13.38 -15.73
N ILE A 44 13.30 -14.05 -14.68
CA ILE A 44 12.96 -13.75 -13.28
C ILE A 44 13.49 -12.37 -12.87
N ASN A 45 14.73 -12.04 -13.22
CA ASN A 45 15.29 -10.72 -12.96
C ASN A 45 14.47 -9.63 -13.67
N ALA A 46 14.09 -9.83 -14.93
CA ALA A 46 13.24 -8.88 -15.65
C ALA A 46 11.87 -8.68 -14.98
N ILE A 47 11.23 -9.77 -14.50
CA ILE A 47 9.97 -9.68 -13.74
C ILE A 47 10.16 -8.85 -12.47
N MET A 48 11.22 -9.13 -11.70
CA MET A 48 11.47 -8.40 -10.45
C MET A 48 11.79 -6.93 -10.72
N GLU A 49 12.63 -6.62 -11.71
CA GLU A 49 12.94 -5.23 -12.11
C GLU A 49 11.68 -4.44 -12.48
N ILE A 50 10.75 -5.03 -13.23
CA ILE A 50 9.47 -4.39 -13.56
C ILE A 50 8.66 -4.10 -12.30
N ASN A 51 8.53 -5.08 -11.39
CA ASN A 51 7.77 -4.90 -10.15
C ASN A 51 8.41 -3.85 -9.24
N TRP A 52 9.73 -3.83 -9.10
CA TRP A 52 10.46 -2.82 -8.32
C TRP A 52 10.37 -1.43 -8.95
N LYS A 53 10.43 -1.32 -10.28
CA LYS A 53 10.24 -0.05 -10.99
C LYS A 53 8.83 0.50 -10.75
N GLN A 54 7.80 -0.36 -10.80
CA GLN A 54 6.43 0.02 -10.47
C GLN A 54 6.29 0.44 -9.00
N ALA A 55 6.87 -0.31 -8.07
CA ALA A 55 6.85 0.01 -6.64
C ALA A 55 7.50 1.37 -6.37
N ARG A 56 8.67 1.63 -6.96
CA ARG A 56 9.37 2.90 -6.87
C ARG A 56 8.54 4.04 -7.45
N GLY A 57 7.91 3.84 -8.61
CA GLY A 57 7.04 4.84 -9.22
C GLY A 57 5.86 5.22 -8.33
N GLN A 58 5.16 4.24 -7.76
CA GLN A 58 4.04 4.47 -6.84
C GLN A 58 4.48 5.14 -5.53
N LEU A 59 5.64 4.75 -4.99
CA LEU A 59 6.22 5.36 -3.80
C LEU A 59 6.57 6.84 -4.06
N LEU A 60 7.26 7.14 -5.16
CA LEU A 60 7.63 8.51 -5.53
C LEU A 60 6.39 9.38 -5.78
N PHE A 61 5.35 8.82 -6.41
CA PHE A 61 4.10 9.53 -6.63
C PHE A 61 3.41 9.88 -5.31
N THR A 62 3.30 8.92 -4.39
CA THR A 62 2.70 9.13 -3.05
C THR A 62 3.52 10.12 -2.21
N LEU A 63 4.85 10.03 -2.29
CA LEU A 63 5.75 10.99 -1.65
C LEU A 63 5.51 12.41 -2.21
N GLY A 64 5.43 12.53 -3.54
CA GLY A 64 5.18 13.79 -4.22
C GLY A 64 3.85 14.42 -3.82
N THR A 65 2.76 13.66 -3.80
CA THR A 65 1.43 14.18 -3.39
C THR A 65 1.43 14.65 -1.92
N CYS A 66 2.08 13.91 -1.02
CA CYS A 66 2.18 14.31 0.38
C CYS A 66 3.03 15.58 0.57
N VAL A 67 4.19 15.67 -0.10
CA VAL A 67 5.05 16.86 -0.06
C VAL A 67 4.32 18.08 -0.63
N CYS A 68 3.56 17.93 -1.72
CA CYS A 68 2.75 19.02 -2.28
C CYS A 68 1.72 19.54 -1.27
N ILE A 69 1.03 18.65 -0.55
CA ILE A 69 0.07 19.06 0.48
C ILE A 69 0.75 19.74 1.65
N MET A 70 1.79 19.13 2.23
CA MET A 70 2.51 19.73 3.35
C MET A 70 3.08 21.10 2.98
N SER A 71 3.60 21.23 1.76
CA SER A 71 4.06 22.51 1.20
C SER A 71 2.91 23.51 1.09
N ASN A 72 1.74 23.10 0.61
CA ASN A 72 0.57 23.99 0.52
C ASN A 72 0.18 24.56 1.90
N TYR A 73 0.07 23.72 2.93
CA TYR A 73 -0.25 24.16 4.30
C TYR A 73 0.80 25.14 4.85
N PHE A 74 2.09 24.84 4.63
CA PHE A 74 3.19 25.67 5.12
C PHE A 74 3.30 27.01 4.38
N PHE A 75 3.39 26.97 3.04
CA PHE A 75 3.56 28.18 2.22
C PHE A 75 2.35 29.11 2.32
N TYR A 76 1.13 28.57 2.37
CA TYR A 76 -0.05 29.40 2.57
C TYR A 76 0.01 30.20 3.87
N ALA A 77 0.33 29.54 4.99
CA ALA A 77 0.48 30.21 6.28
C ALA A 77 1.64 31.24 6.25
N PHE A 78 2.79 30.85 5.68
CA PHE A 78 3.97 31.71 5.59
C PHE A 78 3.70 32.99 4.79
N PHE A 79 3.22 32.88 3.55
CA PHE A 79 2.97 34.04 2.69
C PHE A 79 1.88 34.95 3.23
N LYS A 80 0.82 34.38 3.81
CA LYS A 80 -0.28 35.18 4.39
C LYS A 80 0.17 35.94 5.63
N ASN A 81 0.99 35.34 6.47
CA ASN A 81 1.58 36.03 7.63
C ASN A 81 2.59 37.10 7.19
N LEU A 82 3.42 36.82 6.19
CA LEU A 82 4.39 37.79 5.65
C LEU A 82 3.68 39.00 5.02
N TYR A 83 2.63 38.77 4.23
CA TYR A 83 1.85 39.83 3.60
C TYR A 83 1.22 40.79 4.62
N ASN A 84 0.60 40.23 5.68
CA ASN A 84 -0.03 41.03 6.72
C ASN A 84 1.02 41.77 7.59
N LEU A 85 2.19 41.17 7.80
CA LEU A 85 3.31 41.85 8.45
C LEU A 85 3.79 43.06 7.62
N LEU A 86 3.89 42.91 6.30
CA LEU A 86 4.30 43.99 5.39
C LEU A 86 3.24 45.11 5.27
N GLN A 87 1.96 44.77 5.34
CA GLN A 87 0.88 45.75 5.29
C GLN A 87 0.63 46.49 6.62
N GLY A 88 1.17 45.98 7.73
CA GLY A 88 0.93 46.56 9.06
C GLY A 88 -0.55 46.53 9.46
N THR A 89 -1.27 45.44 9.14
CA THR A 89 -2.70 45.33 9.45
C THR A 89 -2.94 45.35 10.97
N PRO A 90 -3.76 46.29 11.50
CA PRO A 90 -4.04 46.34 12.92
C PRO A 90 -4.85 45.11 13.35
N ASN A 91 -4.46 44.50 14.48
CA ASN A 91 -5.10 43.32 15.08
C ASN A 91 -5.12 42.04 14.21
N TYR A 92 -4.18 41.86 13.27
CA TYR A 92 -4.09 40.63 12.48
C TYR A 92 -3.64 39.43 13.32
N VAL A 93 -4.51 38.42 13.47
CA VAL A 93 -4.15 37.14 14.09
C VAL A 93 -3.36 36.31 13.08
N TYR A 94 -2.10 36.02 13.40
CA TYR A 94 -1.28 35.13 12.59
C TYR A 94 -2.01 33.80 12.35
N ILE A 95 -1.82 33.24 11.15
CA ILE A 95 -2.41 31.97 10.74
C ILE A 95 -1.37 30.88 10.90
N LEU A 96 -1.68 29.84 11.67
CA LEU A 96 -0.81 28.67 11.80
C LEU A 96 -1.04 27.67 10.66
N PRO A 97 0.02 26.95 10.21
CA PRO A 97 -0.12 25.82 9.28
C PRO A 97 -1.04 24.72 9.83
N PHE A 98 -1.03 24.53 11.15
CA PHE A 98 -1.90 23.64 11.91
C PHE A 98 -2.28 24.33 13.22
N THR A 99 -3.57 24.39 13.56
CA THR A 99 -4.02 25.03 14.80
C THR A 99 -3.54 24.23 16.01
N GLY A 100 -2.64 24.81 16.80
CA GLY A 100 -2.08 24.19 18.00
C GLY A 100 -3.04 24.12 19.19
N TYR A 101 -2.53 23.63 20.32
CA TYR A 101 -3.32 23.42 21.52
C TYR A 101 -3.86 24.76 22.09
N PRO A 102 -5.15 24.84 22.47
CA PRO A 102 -5.78 26.08 22.94
C PRO A 102 -5.30 26.55 24.33
N MET A 103 -4.42 25.78 24.99
CA MET A 103 -4.03 25.98 26.39
C MET A 103 -3.45 27.37 26.68
N PHE A 104 -2.75 27.99 25.73
CA PHE A 104 -2.08 29.27 25.91
C PHE A 104 -2.60 30.38 24.98
N LEU A 105 -3.78 30.20 24.38
CA LEU A 105 -4.40 31.19 23.50
C LEU A 105 -4.59 32.55 24.20
N HIS A 106 -4.83 32.52 25.51
CA HIS A 106 -5.01 33.70 26.37
C HIS A 106 -3.77 34.59 26.49
N LYS A 107 -2.56 34.08 26.20
CA LYS A 107 -1.30 34.84 26.33
C LYS A 107 -1.06 35.84 25.19
N GLY A 108 -1.90 35.84 24.16
CA GLY A 108 -1.85 36.78 23.04
C GLY A 108 -0.62 36.60 22.12
N MET A 109 -0.58 37.38 21.03
CA MET A 109 0.45 37.25 19.98
C MET A 109 1.82 37.84 20.35
N ALA A 110 1.91 38.63 21.42
CA ALA A 110 3.18 39.18 21.90
C ALA A 110 4.05 38.12 22.61
N SER A 111 3.47 36.98 22.97
CA SER A 111 4.16 35.89 23.64
C SER A 111 5.00 35.06 22.65
N PRO A 112 6.23 34.64 23.02
CA PRO A 112 7.04 33.74 22.20
C PRO A 112 6.36 32.38 21.93
N TYR A 113 5.28 32.07 22.66
CA TYR A 113 4.45 30.89 22.46
C TYR A 113 4.02 30.71 21.00
N TYR A 114 3.65 31.80 20.31
CA TYR A 114 3.12 31.68 18.95
C TYR A 114 4.17 31.18 17.94
N ALA A 115 5.41 31.67 18.07
CA ALA A 115 6.53 31.19 17.25
C ALA A 115 6.90 29.74 17.57
N MET A 116 6.85 29.36 18.85
CA MET A 116 7.05 27.97 19.27
C MET A 116 5.96 27.04 18.74
N ASP A 117 4.68 27.44 18.80
CA ASP A 117 3.55 26.66 18.31
C ASP A 117 3.62 26.48 16.78
N MET A 118 4.03 27.52 16.04
CA MET A 118 4.30 27.42 14.61
C MET A 118 5.41 26.41 14.28
N PHE A 119 6.51 26.42 15.04
CA PHE A 119 7.61 25.49 14.85
C PHE A 119 7.19 24.05 15.17
N PHE A 120 6.61 23.81 16.36
CA PHE A 120 6.20 22.47 16.77
C PHE A 120 5.07 21.91 15.92
N GLY A 121 4.12 22.75 15.48
CA GLY A 121 3.05 22.38 14.56
C GLY A 121 3.58 22.00 13.17
N ALA A 122 4.59 22.71 12.66
CA ALA A 122 5.24 22.34 11.40
C ALA A 122 6.01 21.01 11.52
N CYS A 123 6.76 20.82 12.62
CA CYS A 123 7.47 19.58 12.89
C CYS A 123 6.50 18.39 13.03
N SER A 124 5.39 18.56 13.75
CA SER A 124 4.41 17.49 13.95
C SER A 124 3.74 17.06 12.64
N LEU A 125 3.40 18.01 11.77
CA LEU A 125 2.83 17.74 10.45
C LEU A 125 3.81 16.96 9.56
N LEU A 126 5.09 17.37 9.54
CA LEU A 126 6.14 16.68 8.79
C LEU A 126 6.34 15.24 9.31
N VAL A 127 6.46 15.07 10.63
CA VAL A 127 6.63 13.74 11.23
C VAL A 127 5.43 12.84 10.95
N ALA A 128 4.20 13.37 11.10
CA ALA A 128 2.97 12.64 10.80
C ALA A 128 2.92 12.21 9.32
N GLY A 129 3.14 13.15 8.38
CA GLY A 129 3.14 12.86 6.94
C GLY A 129 4.19 11.80 6.57
N MET A 130 5.43 11.97 7.01
CA MET A 130 6.52 11.03 6.71
C MET A 130 6.29 9.65 7.34
N SER A 131 5.69 9.58 8.53
CA SER A 131 5.33 8.31 9.17
C SER A 131 4.25 7.56 8.38
N ALA A 132 3.25 8.27 7.86
CA ALA A 132 2.19 7.69 7.04
C ALA A 132 2.74 7.14 5.72
N ILE A 133 3.59 7.92 5.03
CA ILE A 133 4.24 7.48 3.78
C ILE A 133 5.14 6.28 4.03
N SER A 134 5.90 6.28 5.13
CA SER A 134 6.79 5.16 5.48
C SER A 134 6.00 3.88 5.68
N PHE A 135 4.89 3.95 6.41
CA PHE A 135 4.01 2.80 6.64
C PHE A 135 3.38 2.29 5.34
N GLN A 136 2.76 3.17 4.55
CA GLN A 136 2.15 2.81 3.27
C GLN A 136 3.19 2.28 2.28
N GLY A 137 4.38 2.88 2.24
CA GLY A 137 5.49 2.49 1.39
C GLY A 137 6.03 1.10 1.72
N CYS A 138 6.19 0.77 3.00
CA CYS A 138 6.61 -0.57 3.41
C CYS A 138 5.60 -1.64 3.00
N PHE A 139 4.32 -1.37 3.21
CA PHE A 139 3.26 -2.28 2.78
C PHE A 139 3.23 -2.45 1.25
N LEU A 140 3.33 -1.34 0.51
CA LEU A 140 3.39 -1.32 -0.95
C LEU A 140 4.53 -2.20 -1.48
N VAL A 141 5.74 -2.03 -0.95
CA VAL A 141 6.92 -2.79 -1.37
C VAL A 141 6.73 -4.27 -1.12
N LEU A 142 6.23 -4.66 0.06
CA LEU A 142 5.95 -6.06 0.38
C LEU A 142 4.87 -6.65 -0.53
N CYS A 143 3.78 -5.92 -0.78
CA CYS A 143 2.73 -6.34 -1.73
C CYS A 143 3.29 -6.55 -3.14
N LYS A 144 4.08 -5.61 -3.65
CA LYS A 144 4.68 -5.71 -4.98
C LYS A 144 5.70 -6.86 -5.06
N HIS A 145 6.49 -7.07 -4.00
CA HIS A 145 7.38 -8.23 -3.91
C HIS A 145 6.59 -9.55 -3.93
N SER A 146 5.48 -9.63 -3.18
CA SER A 146 4.56 -10.77 -3.21
C SER A 146 4.00 -11.02 -4.63
N CYS A 147 3.55 -9.98 -5.34
CA CYS A 147 3.12 -10.10 -6.73
C CYS A 147 4.23 -10.65 -7.62
N GLY A 148 5.46 -10.15 -7.47
CA GLY A 148 6.63 -10.63 -8.18
C GLY A 148 6.90 -12.11 -7.94
N LEU A 149 6.85 -12.58 -6.68
CA LEU A 149 7.02 -14.00 -6.33
C LEU A 149 5.97 -14.89 -7.01
N VAL A 150 4.70 -14.45 -7.04
CA VAL A 150 3.62 -15.19 -7.71
C VAL A 150 3.82 -15.20 -9.23
N GLN A 151 4.25 -14.09 -9.82
CA GLN A 151 4.58 -14.03 -11.25
C GLN A 151 5.74 -14.95 -11.61
N VAL A 152 6.78 -15.00 -10.77
CA VAL A 152 7.90 -15.93 -10.91
C VAL A 152 7.41 -17.37 -10.82
N LEU A 153 6.55 -17.70 -9.86
CA LEU A 153 5.96 -19.03 -9.78
C LEU A 153 5.17 -19.39 -11.05
N CYS A 154 4.32 -18.48 -11.53
CA CYS A 154 3.57 -18.66 -12.77
C CYS A 154 4.51 -18.90 -13.97
N LEU A 155 5.64 -18.19 -14.02
CA LEU A 155 6.66 -18.41 -15.04
C LEU A 155 7.28 -19.80 -14.92
N LEU A 156 7.68 -20.21 -13.72
CA LEU A 156 8.26 -21.54 -13.47
C LEU A 156 7.31 -22.65 -13.93
N LEU A 157 6.02 -22.52 -13.60
CA LEU A 157 4.98 -23.46 -14.02
C LEU A 157 4.79 -23.48 -15.55
N LYS A 158 4.78 -22.32 -16.22
CA LYS A 158 4.69 -22.28 -17.70
C LYS A 158 5.89 -22.92 -18.38
N ARG A 159 7.07 -22.81 -17.77
CA ARG A 159 8.34 -23.34 -18.31
C ARG A 159 8.59 -24.81 -17.97
N SER A 160 7.71 -25.46 -17.21
CA SER A 160 7.91 -26.86 -16.76
C SER A 160 7.97 -27.87 -17.90
N THR A 161 7.31 -27.60 -19.04
CA THR A 161 7.32 -28.48 -20.22
C THR A 161 8.25 -27.99 -21.33
N SER A 162 9.06 -26.96 -21.08
CA SER A 162 10.01 -26.44 -22.07
C SER A 162 10.98 -27.53 -22.55
N THR A 163 11.45 -27.41 -23.79
CA THR A 163 12.48 -28.29 -24.38
C THR A 163 13.77 -28.30 -23.57
N LEU A 164 14.05 -27.24 -22.83
CA LEU A 164 15.21 -27.12 -21.94
C LEU A 164 15.06 -27.90 -20.62
N VAL A 165 13.90 -28.47 -20.32
CA VAL A 165 13.70 -29.36 -19.17
C VAL A 165 13.66 -30.81 -19.65
N PRO A 166 14.66 -31.65 -19.28
CA PRO A 166 14.67 -33.05 -19.66
C PRO A 166 13.39 -33.75 -19.16
N LYS A 167 12.73 -34.52 -20.05
CA LYS A 167 11.51 -35.29 -19.71
C LYS A 167 11.59 -36.06 -18.39
N PRO A 168 12.65 -36.83 -18.07
CA PRO A 168 12.71 -37.57 -16.81
C PRO A 168 12.74 -36.67 -15.56
N GLN A 169 13.17 -35.42 -15.70
CA GLN A 169 13.29 -34.47 -14.59
C GLN A 169 12.07 -33.54 -14.46
N ARG A 170 11.06 -33.62 -15.35
CA ARG A 170 9.89 -32.72 -15.34
C ARG A 170 9.04 -32.87 -14.07
N VAL A 171 8.94 -34.07 -13.51
CA VAL A 171 8.23 -34.31 -12.24
C VAL A 171 9.00 -33.73 -11.06
N GLU A 172 10.32 -33.90 -11.02
CA GLU A 172 11.21 -33.27 -10.04
C GLU A 172 11.12 -31.74 -10.13
N TYR A 173 11.09 -31.19 -11.34
CA TYR A 173 10.91 -29.76 -11.58
C TYR A 173 9.58 -29.24 -11.00
N LEU A 174 8.47 -29.96 -11.19
CA LEU A 174 7.20 -29.60 -10.55
C LEU A 174 7.27 -29.67 -9.02
N ARG A 175 8.04 -30.60 -8.45
CA ARG A 175 8.28 -30.65 -7.00
C ARG A 175 8.93 -29.37 -6.51
N TYR A 176 9.92 -28.83 -7.24
CA TYR A 176 10.52 -27.54 -6.92
C TYR A 176 9.52 -26.38 -7.04
N CYS A 177 8.65 -26.39 -8.05
CA CYS A 177 7.56 -25.41 -8.15
C CYS A 177 6.61 -25.47 -6.96
N ILE A 178 6.30 -26.67 -6.44
CA ILE A 178 5.45 -26.84 -5.26
C ILE A 178 6.10 -26.23 -4.03
N VAL A 179 7.38 -26.52 -3.80
CA VAL A 179 8.13 -25.92 -2.68
C VAL A 179 8.14 -24.40 -2.79
N GLN A 180 8.37 -23.86 -3.99
CA GLN A 180 8.33 -22.41 -4.22
C GLN A 180 6.94 -21.82 -4.00
N HIS A 181 5.88 -22.53 -4.42
CA HIS A 181 4.50 -22.11 -4.18
C HIS A 181 4.17 -22.04 -2.68
N GLN A 182 4.60 -23.04 -1.91
CA GLN A 182 4.42 -23.07 -0.46
C GLN A 182 5.15 -21.91 0.22
N ARG A 183 6.45 -21.73 -0.07
CA ARG A 183 7.25 -20.61 0.46
C ARG A 183 6.66 -19.24 0.10
N THR A 184 6.15 -19.10 -1.12
CA THR A 184 5.48 -17.86 -1.57
C THR A 184 4.21 -17.61 -0.77
N LEU A 185 3.34 -18.61 -0.60
CA LEU A 185 2.11 -18.46 0.18
C LEU A 185 2.39 -18.20 1.67
N GLU A 186 3.41 -18.84 2.24
CA GLU A 186 3.87 -18.58 3.60
C GLU A 186 4.32 -17.13 3.78
N PHE A 187 5.15 -16.62 2.86
CA PHE A 187 5.59 -15.23 2.89
C PHE A 187 4.41 -14.25 2.81
N ILE A 188 3.48 -14.48 1.88
CA ILE A 188 2.29 -13.64 1.75
C ILE A 188 1.42 -13.72 3.03
N SER A 189 1.28 -14.90 3.62
CA SER A 189 0.56 -15.08 4.88
C SER A 189 1.24 -14.34 6.04
N GLU A 190 2.57 -14.36 6.12
CA GLU A 190 3.33 -13.60 7.11
C GLU A 190 3.11 -12.09 6.96
N VAL A 191 3.09 -11.58 5.72
CA VAL A 191 2.76 -10.18 5.42
C VAL A 191 1.32 -9.85 5.83
N ASN A 192 0.36 -10.71 5.48
CA ASN A 192 -1.05 -10.51 5.84
C ASN A 192 -1.24 -10.44 7.37
N GLU A 193 -0.65 -11.38 8.11
CA GLU A 193 -0.75 -11.40 9.58
C GLU A 193 -0.14 -10.18 10.25
N LEU A 194 0.91 -9.60 9.66
CA LEU A 194 1.52 -8.39 10.17
C LEU A 194 0.63 -7.16 9.95
N PHE A 195 0.04 -7.04 8.76
CA PHE A 195 -0.68 -5.83 8.37
C PHE A 195 -2.19 -5.88 8.60
N ARG A 196 -2.83 -7.04 8.77
CA ARG A 196 -4.30 -7.17 8.81
C ARG A 196 -5.00 -6.25 9.82
N HIS A 197 -4.43 -6.09 11.01
CA HIS A 197 -4.98 -5.21 12.05
C HIS A 197 -4.71 -3.74 11.78
N ILE A 198 -3.58 -3.46 11.13
CA ILE A 198 -3.21 -2.09 10.78
C ILE A 198 -4.07 -1.60 9.62
N CYS A 199 -4.34 -2.45 8.62
CA CYS A 199 -5.30 -2.18 7.56
C CYS A 199 -6.71 -1.94 8.10
N LEU A 200 -7.12 -2.60 9.19
CA LEU A 200 -8.41 -2.30 9.85
C LEU A 200 -8.41 -0.90 10.46
N SER A 201 -7.33 -0.52 11.16
CA SER A 201 -7.18 0.83 11.69
C SER A 201 -7.17 1.88 10.57
N GLN A 202 -6.50 1.61 9.45
CA GLN A 202 -6.48 2.49 8.29
C GLN A 202 -7.88 2.60 7.66
N PHE A 203 -8.60 1.49 7.52
CA PHE A 203 -9.98 1.48 7.01
C PHE A 203 -10.90 2.38 7.85
N LEU A 204 -10.89 2.23 9.18
CA LEU A 204 -11.71 3.05 10.07
C LEU A 204 -11.30 4.53 10.03
N HIS A 205 -9.99 4.78 9.97
CA HIS A 205 -9.46 6.13 9.83
C HIS A 205 -9.92 6.78 8.52
N SER A 206 -9.78 6.10 7.38
CA SER A 206 -10.24 6.61 6.08
C SER A 206 -11.75 6.88 6.08
N LEU A 207 -12.56 5.98 6.65
CA LEU A 207 -14.01 6.19 6.75
C LEU A 207 -14.37 7.46 7.54
N ALA A 208 -13.73 7.69 8.69
CA ALA A 208 -13.97 8.87 9.50
C ALA A 208 -13.48 10.15 8.79
N ILE A 209 -12.26 10.13 8.26
CA ILE A 209 -11.63 11.29 7.61
C ILE A 209 -12.41 11.72 6.37
N TYR A 210 -12.86 10.81 5.51
CA TYR A 210 -13.65 11.19 4.34
C TYR A 210 -14.97 11.86 4.73
N GLY A 211 -15.65 11.38 5.76
CA GLY A 211 -16.86 12.03 6.30
C GLY A 211 -16.59 13.46 6.76
N PHE A 212 -15.57 13.67 7.60
CA PHE A 212 -15.21 15.00 8.10
C PHE A 212 -14.73 15.95 7.00
N VAL A 213 -13.92 15.47 6.05
CA VAL A 213 -13.42 16.31 4.95
C VAL A 213 -14.56 16.77 4.04
N LEU A 214 -15.53 15.89 3.75
CA LEU A 214 -16.71 16.26 2.97
C LEU A 214 -17.58 17.29 3.70
N PHE A 215 -17.76 17.12 5.01
CA PHE A 215 -18.48 18.08 5.86
C PHE A 215 -17.78 19.46 5.85
N GLU A 216 -16.49 19.51 6.17
CA GLU A 216 -15.68 20.74 6.13
C GLU A 216 -15.67 21.42 4.75
N MET A 217 -15.69 20.62 3.68
CA MET A 217 -15.78 21.13 2.31
C MET A 217 -17.12 21.82 2.06
N ASN A 218 -18.23 21.34 2.63
CA ASN A 218 -19.54 21.97 2.53
C ASN A 218 -19.57 23.32 3.28
N PHE A 219 -19.11 23.40 4.54
CA PHE A 219 -18.95 24.68 5.25
C PHE A 219 -18.01 25.65 4.52
N GLY A 220 -16.93 25.12 3.94
CA GLY A 220 -15.96 25.89 3.17
C GLY A 220 -16.55 26.55 1.93
N LEU A 221 -17.58 25.97 1.30
CA LEU A 221 -18.25 26.56 0.14
C LEU A 221 -18.96 27.87 0.51
N GLU A 222 -19.54 27.93 1.70
CA GLU A 222 -20.33 29.08 2.16
C GLU A 222 -19.46 30.15 2.82
N SER A 223 -18.47 29.73 3.62
CA SER A 223 -17.67 30.65 4.45
C SER A 223 -16.36 31.10 3.80
N ASN A 224 -15.58 30.18 3.23
CA ASN A 224 -14.21 30.48 2.81
C ASN A 224 -13.72 29.55 1.69
N LYS A 225 -13.70 30.09 0.45
CA LYS A 225 -13.25 29.38 -0.76
C LYS A 225 -11.84 28.79 -0.64
N ILE A 226 -10.97 29.35 0.21
CA ILE A 226 -9.62 28.80 0.43
C ILE A 226 -9.68 27.50 1.23
N THR A 227 -10.55 27.43 2.24
CA THR A 227 -10.79 26.20 3.01
C THR A 227 -11.32 25.10 2.10
N PHE A 228 -12.25 25.42 1.20
CA PHE A 228 -12.76 24.49 0.21
C PHE A 228 -11.65 23.90 -0.67
N ILE A 229 -10.81 24.76 -1.28
CA ILE A 229 -9.70 24.31 -2.15
C ILE A 229 -8.72 23.42 -1.38
N ARG A 230 -8.44 23.77 -0.12
CA ARG A 230 -7.56 22.99 0.76
C ARG A 230 -8.12 21.60 1.07
N MET A 231 -9.41 21.50 1.39
CA MET A 231 -10.07 20.21 1.63
C MET A 231 -10.16 19.37 0.36
N LEU A 232 -10.41 19.99 -0.80
CA LEU A 232 -10.40 19.30 -2.08
C LEU A 232 -9.02 18.71 -2.41
N MET A 233 -7.94 19.48 -2.22
CA MET A 233 -6.58 18.97 -2.41
C MET A 233 -6.26 17.81 -1.46
N TYR A 234 -6.66 17.92 -0.20
CA TYR A 234 -6.52 16.85 0.77
C TYR A 234 -7.28 15.59 0.34
N LEU A 235 -8.54 15.73 -0.07
CA LEU A 235 -9.38 14.64 -0.55
C LEU A 235 -8.73 13.91 -1.73
N CYS A 236 -8.19 14.65 -2.71
CA CYS A 236 -7.51 14.09 -3.86
C CYS A 236 -6.28 13.25 -3.47
N ALA A 237 -5.44 13.73 -2.54
CA ALA A 237 -4.27 12.97 -2.13
C ALA A 237 -4.59 11.79 -1.21
N ALA A 238 -5.53 11.95 -0.27
CA ALA A 238 -6.00 10.85 0.57
C ALA A 238 -6.58 9.73 -0.29
N THR A 239 -7.44 10.09 -1.25
CA THR A 239 -8.01 9.17 -2.24
C THR A 239 -6.92 8.48 -3.05
N THR A 240 -5.90 9.22 -3.49
CA THR A 240 -4.77 8.65 -4.22
C THR A 240 -4.02 7.60 -3.41
N GLY A 241 -3.66 7.92 -2.16
CA GLY A 241 -2.93 7.01 -1.27
C GLY A 241 -3.72 5.75 -0.96
N ASP A 242 -5.01 5.89 -0.63
CA ASP A 242 -5.89 4.76 -0.37
C ASP A 242 -6.13 3.93 -1.63
N CYS A 243 -6.41 4.56 -2.78
CA CYS A 243 -6.51 3.87 -4.08
C CYS A 243 -5.27 3.00 -4.34
N MET A 244 -4.07 3.54 -4.15
CA MET A 244 -2.83 2.76 -4.30
C MET A 244 -2.77 1.58 -3.34
N HIS A 245 -3.14 1.77 -2.08
CA HIS A 245 -3.18 0.70 -1.09
C HIS A 245 -4.11 -0.45 -1.50
N TYR A 246 -5.37 -0.15 -1.83
CA TYR A 246 -6.37 -1.15 -2.20
C TYR A 246 -6.11 -1.80 -3.58
N VAL A 247 -5.62 -1.04 -4.55
CA VAL A 247 -5.25 -1.55 -5.89
C VAL A 247 -4.13 -2.59 -5.79
N ASN A 248 -3.12 -2.37 -4.95
CA ASN A 248 -2.04 -3.34 -4.79
C ASN A 248 -2.51 -4.67 -4.16
N GLY A 249 -3.51 -4.61 -3.27
CA GLY A 249 -4.17 -5.82 -2.76
C GLY A 249 -4.90 -6.59 -3.84
N GLN A 250 -5.66 -5.86 -4.66
CA GLN A 250 -6.37 -6.44 -5.78
C GLN A 250 -5.39 -7.05 -6.80
N PHE A 251 -4.27 -6.40 -7.08
CA PHE A 251 -3.25 -6.95 -7.98
C PHE A 251 -2.71 -8.28 -7.48
N LEU A 252 -2.42 -8.42 -6.18
CA LEU A 252 -1.96 -9.69 -5.65
C LEU A 252 -3.02 -10.80 -5.83
N ALA A 253 -4.28 -10.50 -5.52
CA ALA A 253 -5.38 -11.44 -5.72
C ALA A 253 -5.48 -11.86 -7.19
N ASN A 254 -5.38 -10.90 -8.11
CA ASN A 254 -5.40 -11.17 -9.55
C ASN A 254 -4.19 -12.01 -10.01
N GLU A 255 -2.98 -11.79 -9.46
CA GLU A 255 -1.81 -12.63 -9.78
C GLU A 255 -1.98 -14.06 -9.28
N LEU A 256 -2.56 -14.25 -8.09
CA LEU A 256 -2.83 -15.58 -7.54
C LEU A 256 -3.85 -16.37 -8.38
N GLU A 257 -4.85 -15.70 -8.95
CA GLU A 257 -5.81 -16.32 -9.87
C GLU A 257 -5.17 -16.77 -11.20
N LYS A 258 -3.98 -16.28 -11.54
CA LYS A 258 -3.24 -16.73 -12.74
C LYS A 258 -2.47 -18.04 -12.54
N VAL A 259 -2.23 -18.48 -11.30
CA VAL A 259 -1.51 -19.73 -11.01
C VAL A 259 -2.16 -20.96 -11.67
N PRO A 260 -3.48 -21.22 -11.52
CA PRO A 260 -4.11 -22.35 -12.20
C PRO A 260 -4.08 -22.21 -13.73
N LEU A 261 -4.17 -20.99 -14.26
CA LEU A 261 -4.04 -20.73 -15.71
C LEU A 261 -2.62 -21.03 -16.22
N ALA A 262 -1.60 -20.68 -15.43
CA ALA A 262 -0.20 -21.01 -15.75
C ALA A 262 0.02 -22.53 -15.78
N CYS A 263 -0.61 -23.27 -14.86
CA CYS A 263 -0.62 -24.73 -14.89
C CYS A 263 -1.29 -25.26 -16.15
N TYR A 264 -2.46 -24.73 -16.52
CA TYR A 264 -3.20 -25.18 -17.70
C TYR A 264 -2.46 -24.93 -19.03
N ASN A 265 -1.69 -23.85 -19.10
CA ASN A 265 -0.97 -23.43 -20.31
C ASN A 265 0.36 -24.17 -20.54
N CYS A 266 0.79 -25.06 -19.66
CA CYS A 266 1.92 -25.94 -19.96
C CYS A 266 1.47 -27.11 -20.86
N GLU A 267 2.39 -27.77 -21.58
CA GLU A 267 2.06 -28.87 -22.50
C GLU A 267 1.81 -30.20 -21.75
N TRP A 268 0.94 -30.18 -20.74
CA TRP A 268 0.70 -31.28 -19.79
C TRP A 268 0.08 -32.54 -20.44
N TYR A 269 -0.54 -32.41 -21.61
CA TYR A 269 -1.24 -33.50 -22.29
C TYR A 269 -0.30 -34.62 -22.76
N HIS A 270 0.93 -34.27 -23.14
CA HIS A 270 1.97 -35.23 -23.57
C HIS A 270 2.86 -35.76 -22.42
N GLU A 271 2.56 -35.38 -21.18
CA GLU A 271 3.35 -35.76 -20.01
C GLU A 271 2.87 -37.03 -19.32
N THR A 272 3.73 -37.55 -18.45
CA THR A 272 3.45 -38.71 -17.60
C THR A 272 2.25 -38.49 -16.67
N ASP A 273 1.60 -39.58 -16.25
CA ASP A 273 0.46 -39.50 -15.31
C ASP A 273 0.86 -38.89 -13.96
N ALA A 274 2.10 -39.12 -13.52
CA ALA A 274 2.66 -38.50 -12.33
C ALA A 274 2.71 -36.96 -12.45
N PHE A 275 3.14 -36.45 -13.60
CA PHE A 275 3.14 -35.01 -13.89
C PHE A 275 1.72 -34.44 -13.88
N LYS A 276 0.78 -35.09 -14.58
CA LYS A 276 -0.63 -34.67 -14.64
C LYS A 276 -1.28 -34.63 -13.27
N LYS A 277 -1.03 -35.65 -12.43
CA LYS A 277 -1.55 -35.72 -11.05
C LYS A 277 -0.98 -34.59 -10.19
N THR A 278 0.32 -34.32 -10.31
CA THR A 278 1.00 -33.24 -9.58
C THR A 278 0.44 -31.88 -9.96
N LEU A 279 0.27 -31.61 -11.25
CA LEU A 279 -0.31 -30.37 -11.75
C LEU A 279 -1.75 -30.16 -11.26
N ARG A 280 -2.57 -31.23 -11.26
CA ARG A 280 -3.94 -31.19 -10.74
C ARG A 280 -3.97 -30.80 -9.25
N MET A 281 -3.03 -31.31 -8.44
CA MET A 281 -2.92 -30.93 -7.03
C MET A 281 -2.59 -29.44 -6.86
N ILE A 282 -1.70 -28.89 -7.69
CA ILE A 282 -1.36 -27.45 -7.68
C ILE A 282 -2.60 -26.60 -8.02
N ILE A 283 -3.36 -26.99 -9.04
CA ILE A 283 -4.61 -26.30 -9.43
C ILE A 283 -5.63 -26.34 -8.30
N MET A 284 -5.90 -27.53 -7.73
CA MET A 284 -6.83 -27.69 -6.61
C MET A 284 -6.43 -26.84 -5.40
N ARG A 285 -5.13 -26.76 -5.10
CA ARG A 285 -4.61 -25.92 -4.02
C ARG A 285 -4.78 -24.42 -4.31
N SER A 286 -4.51 -24.01 -5.55
CA SER A 286 -4.58 -22.61 -6.00
C SER A 286 -6.01 -22.06 -6.06
N ASN A 287 -7.02 -22.94 -6.19
CA ASN A 287 -8.43 -22.54 -6.13
C ASN A 287 -8.85 -22.02 -4.75
N LYS A 288 -8.10 -22.28 -3.68
CA LYS A 288 -8.31 -21.61 -2.40
C LYS A 288 -7.84 -20.17 -2.53
N LYS A 289 -8.79 -19.25 -2.75
CA LYS A 289 -8.52 -17.82 -2.89
C LYS A 289 -7.73 -17.30 -1.69
N PHE A 290 -6.56 -16.76 -1.95
CA PHE A 290 -5.79 -16.01 -0.96
C PHE A 290 -5.90 -14.52 -1.32
N CYS A 291 -6.34 -13.72 -0.35
CA CYS A 291 -6.43 -12.27 -0.47
C CYS A 291 -5.88 -11.65 0.82
N PHE A 292 -5.36 -10.42 0.74
CA PHE A 292 -5.08 -9.67 1.97
C PHE A 292 -6.39 -9.39 2.70
N GLN A 293 -6.42 -9.74 3.98
CA GLN A 293 -7.59 -9.59 4.84
C GLN A 293 -7.42 -8.36 5.73
N ILE A 294 -8.51 -7.62 5.86
CA ILE A 294 -8.65 -6.50 6.80
C ILE A 294 -9.22 -7.08 8.08
N SER A 295 -8.31 -7.59 8.92
CA SER A 295 -8.60 -8.33 10.15
C SER A 295 -9.69 -9.40 9.93
N TRP A 296 -10.76 -9.39 10.71
CA TRP A 296 -11.92 -10.29 10.59
C TRP A 296 -13.06 -9.72 9.72
N PHE A 297 -12.92 -8.48 9.24
CA PHE A 297 -14.05 -7.71 8.69
C PHE A 297 -14.26 -7.95 7.19
N THR A 298 -13.24 -7.69 6.36
CA THR A 298 -13.36 -7.76 4.91
C THR A 298 -12.01 -8.04 4.24
N VAL A 299 -11.96 -8.07 2.90
CA VAL A 299 -10.73 -8.21 2.12
C VAL A 299 -10.29 -6.88 1.53
N MET A 300 -9.00 -6.74 1.27
CA MET A 300 -8.44 -5.56 0.63
C MET A 300 -8.68 -5.61 -0.88
N SER A 301 -9.78 -5.00 -1.31
CA SER A 301 -10.21 -4.96 -2.71
C SER A 301 -10.70 -3.57 -3.10
N LEU A 302 -10.79 -3.30 -4.41
CA LEU A 302 -11.41 -2.09 -4.93
C LEU A 302 -12.89 -1.96 -4.51
N ALA A 303 -13.60 -3.09 -4.37
CA ALA A 303 -14.99 -3.09 -3.90
C ALA A 303 -15.09 -2.56 -2.46
N THR A 304 -14.12 -2.91 -1.61
CA THR A 304 -14.04 -2.39 -0.24
C THR A 304 -13.83 -0.87 -0.22
N LEU A 305 -12.94 -0.36 -1.07
CA LEU A 305 -12.70 1.08 -1.19
C LEU A 305 -13.96 1.83 -1.64
N MET A 306 -14.69 1.30 -2.63
CA MET A 306 -15.99 1.86 -3.05
C MET A 306 -17.01 1.85 -1.92
N GLY A 307 -16.99 0.81 -1.08
CA GLY A 307 -17.79 0.75 0.14
C GLY A 307 -17.48 1.88 1.12
N ILE A 308 -16.19 2.22 1.31
CA ILE A 308 -15.76 3.35 2.15
C ILE A 308 -16.32 4.66 1.61
N PHE A 309 -16.17 4.93 0.31
CA PHE A 309 -16.68 6.17 -0.29
C PHE A 309 -18.20 6.29 -0.18
N LYS A 310 -18.92 5.19 -0.44
CA LYS A 310 -20.38 5.16 -0.29
C LYS A 310 -20.80 5.45 1.15
N ALA A 311 -20.19 4.78 2.13
CA ALA A 311 -20.50 4.97 3.54
C ALA A 311 -20.16 6.41 3.99
N SER A 312 -19.01 6.94 3.59
CA SER A 312 -18.58 8.31 3.91
C SER A 312 -19.56 9.35 3.34
N GLY A 313 -20.03 9.14 2.10
CA GLY A 313 -21.06 9.98 1.48
C GLY A 313 -22.39 9.93 2.23
N SER A 314 -22.83 8.74 2.68
CA SER A 314 -24.03 8.61 3.50
C SER A 314 -23.90 9.32 4.86
N TYR A 315 -22.74 9.19 5.53
CA TYR A 315 -22.47 9.91 6.78
C TYR A 315 -22.44 11.43 6.57
N PHE A 316 -21.86 11.89 5.46
CA PHE A 316 -21.88 13.31 5.09
C PHE A 316 -23.29 13.86 4.96
N VAL A 317 -24.17 13.17 4.21
CA VAL A 317 -25.57 13.60 4.03
C VAL A 317 -26.27 13.67 5.39
N LEU A 318 -26.10 12.66 6.24
CA LEU A 318 -26.69 12.65 7.58
C LEU A 318 -26.19 13.80 8.46
N LEU A 319 -24.88 14.10 8.44
CA LEU A 319 -24.32 15.22 9.20
C LEU A 319 -24.85 16.57 8.72
N ARG A 320 -25.01 16.73 7.40
CA ARG A 320 -25.60 17.93 6.80
C ARG A 320 -27.07 18.10 7.20
N ASP A 321 -27.85 17.02 7.16
CA ASP A 321 -29.26 17.07 7.54
C ASP A 321 -29.44 17.44 9.04
N ILE A 322 -28.51 17.03 9.92
CA ILE A 322 -28.50 17.43 11.34
C ILE A 322 -28.13 18.92 11.52
N ASP A 323 -27.26 19.47 10.68
CA ASP A 323 -26.88 20.88 10.73
C ASP A 323 -28.01 21.80 10.21
N GLU A 324 -28.81 21.30 9.27
CA GLU A 324 -29.98 22.03 8.72
C GLU A 324 -31.20 22.04 9.68
N THR A 325 -31.25 21.17 10.71
CA THR A 325 -32.36 21.06 11.69
C THR A 325 -32.14 21.82 12.99
#